data_AF-A0AAD9NCW5-F1
#
_entry.id   AF-A0AAD9NCW5-F1
#
_cell.length_a   1.000
_cell.length_b   1.000
_cell.length_c   1.000
_cell.angle_alpha   90.00
_cell.angle_beta   90.00
_cell.angle_gamma   90.00
#
_symmetry.space_group_name_H-M   'P 1'
#
loop_
_entity.id
_entity.type
_entity.pdbx_description
1 polymer ?
#
loop_
_entity_poly.entity_id
_entity_poly.type
_entity_poly.pdbx_seq_one_letter_code
_entity_poly.pdbx_strand_id
1 'polypeptide(L)'
;MISDADGKQYPWYGLRNETQTLYGPTSRQTITVHMNDNFFPQVTWYVPYSKYDRKPRLTHIYRQQSFFTFLVAKDLATNQYHVLKTICWSMNLAIDVNPSQPLGRRARVKGPLEQDPPHVLECNDVILERCALRPPNANNSQTLIWRPTHGDPRIIVPPMETTVNMDKYLIITRDLDQTLMQPEI
;
A
#
# COMPACT_ATOMS: atom_id res chain seq x y z
N MET A 1 9.60 -3.60 4.51
CA MET A 1 8.62 -3.00 3.56
C MET A 1 8.16 -4.05 2.54
N ILE A 2 7.16 -3.75 1.70
CA ILE A 2 6.76 -4.61 0.57
C ILE A 2 6.74 -3.79 -0.73
N SER A 3 7.19 -4.40 -1.84
CA SER A 3 7.25 -3.71 -3.13
C SER A 3 5.84 -3.52 -3.70
N ASP A 4 5.50 -2.33 -4.20
CA ASP A 4 4.30 -2.14 -5.02
C ASP A 4 4.60 -2.25 -6.53
N ALA A 5 5.41 -3.25 -6.88
CA ALA A 5 5.76 -3.51 -8.28
C ALA A 5 4.57 -4.09 -9.05
N ASP A 6 4.54 -3.92 -10.37
CA ASP A 6 3.47 -4.44 -11.26
C ASP A 6 3.32 -5.97 -11.25
N GLY A 7 4.25 -6.68 -10.60
CA GLY A 7 4.30 -8.14 -10.51
C GLY A 7 4.84 -8.83 -11.77
N LYS A 8 5.13 -8.09 -12.84
CA LYS A 8 5.68 -8.61 -14.10
C LYS A 8 7.17 -8.40 -14.18
N GLN A 9 7.67 -7.24 -13.78
CA GLN A 9 9.09 -6.90 -13.85
C GLN A 9 9.56 -6.17 -12.58
N TYR A 10 9.84 -6.94 -11.53
CA TYR A 10 10.47 -6.41 -10.33
C TYR A 10 11.83 -5.76 -10.64
N PRO A 11 12.20 -4.68 -9.91
CA PRO A 11 11.44 -3.96 -8.88
C PRO A 11 10.48 -2.90 -9.44
N TRP A 12 10.32 -2.80 -10.74
CA TRP A 12 9.76 -1.62 -11.37
C TRP A 12 8.26 -1.49 -11.11
N TYR A 13 7.84 -0.26 -10.84
CA TYR A 13 6.42 0.07 -10.66
C TYR A 13 5.62 -0.19 -11.94
N GLY A 14 6.25 0.03 -13.09
CA GLY A 14 5.72 -0.24 -14.43
C GLY A 14 6.84 -0.20 -15.46
N LEU A 15 6.49 -0.36 -16.72
CA LEU A 15 7.47 -0.46 -17.83
C LEU A 15 7.24 0.54 -18.97
N ARG A 16 6.12 1.25 -18.94
CA ARG A 16 5.70 2.06 -20.10
C ARG A 16 6.27 3.45 -20.03
N ASN A 17 6.06 4.10 -18.90
CA ASN A 17 6.49 5.48 -18.66
C ASN A 17 7.47 5.57 -17.47
N GLU A 18 7.53 4.51 -16.67
CA GLU A 18 8.25 4.45 -15.40
C GLU A 18 9.73 4.09 -15.58
N THR A 19 10.08 3.47 -16.72
CA THR A 19 11.43 2.99 -17.01
C THR A 19 11.90 3.45 -18.38
N GLN A 20 13.19 3.75 -18.50
CA GLN A 20 13.84 3.99 -19.77
C GLN A 20 15.24 3.37 -19.81
N THR A 21 15.60 2.79 -20.95
CA THR A 21 16.93 2.21 -21.17
C THR A 21 17.83 3.22 -21.88
N LEU A 22 19.04 3.37 -21.36
CA LEU A 22 20.08 4.20 -21.96
C LEU A 22 21.13 3.33 -22.62
N TYR A 23 21.58 3.78 -23.80
CA TYR A 23 22.66 3.15 -24.52
C TYR A 23 23.82 4.13 -24.63
N GLY A 24 24.97 3.72 -24.11
CA GLY A 24 26.22 4.46 -24.22
C GLY A 24 27.03 4.06 -25.47
N PRO A 25 28.13 4.78 -25.74
CA PRO A 25 28.55 6.01 -25.05
C PRO A 25 27.69 7.22 -25.46
N THR A 26 27.43 8.12 -24.52
CA THR A 26 26.66 9.37 -24.76
C THR A 26 27.24 10.49 -23.91
N SER A 27 27.22 11.73 -24.41
CA SER A 27 27.83 12.88 -23.72
C SER A 27 26.96 13.41 -22.58
N ARG A 28 25.70 13.75 -22.88
CA ARG A 28 24.69 14.18 -21.91
C ARG A 28 23.30 13.89 -22.47
N GLN A 29 22.46 13.22 -21.69
CA GLN A 29 21.06 12.98 -22.03
C GLN A 29 20.16 13.44 -20.89
N THR A 30 18.99 13.96 -21.26
CA THR A 30 17.90 14.26 -20.33
C THR A 30 16.83 13.20 -20.53
N ILE A 31 16.37 12.63 -19.42
CA ILE A 31 15.38 11.56 -19.41
C ILE A 31 14.28 11.98 -18.47
N THR A 32 13.05 11.72 -18.89
CA THR A 32 11.87 11.92 -18.06
C THR A 32 11.18 10.58 -17.91
N VAL A 33 11.02 10.14 -16.68
CA VAL A 33 10.16 9.01 -16.33
C VAL A 33 8.97 9.53 -15.54
N HIS A 34 7.83 8.87 -15.69
CA HIS A 34 6.59 9.21 -15.01
C HIS A 34 6.09 7.99 -14.24
N MET A 35 5.68 8.23 -13.00
CA MET A 35 4.95 7.28 -12.18
C MET A 35 3.60 7.91 -11.82
N ASN A 36 2.54 7.11 -11.86
CA ASN A 36 1.25 7.49 -11.33
C ASN A 36 0.70 6.32 -10.53
N ASP A 37 0.41 6.55 -9.25
CA ASP A 37 -0.27 5.58 -8.40
C ASP A 37 -1.74 5.99 -8.23
N ASN A 38 -2.63 5.11 -8.68
CA ASN A 38 -4.07 5.34 -8.63
C ASN A 38 -4.69 4.44 -7.57
N PHE A 39 -5.23 5.06 -6.55
CA PHE A 39 -5.81 4.35 -5.44
C PHE A 39 -7.23 3.86 -5.76
N PHE A 40 -7.45 2.53 -5.75
CA PHE A 40 -8.76 1.92 -5.97
C PHE A 40 -9.07 0.81 -4.94
N PRO A 41 -9.53 1.18 -3.73
CA PRO A 41 -9.87 0.19 -2.72
C PRO A 41 -11.24 -0.45 -3.00
N GLN A 42 -11.32 -1.75 -2.77
CA GLN A 42 -12.58 -2.44 -2.57
C GLN A 42 -12.71 -2.83 -1.10
N VAL A 43 -13.81 -2.42 -0.47
CA VAL A 43 -14.07 -2.69 0.94
C VAL A 43 -15.25 -3.63 1.11
N THR A 44 -15.18 -4.50 2.12
CA THR A 44 -16.27 -5.42 2.42
C THR A 44 -17.42 -4.68 3.12
N TRP A 45 -18.64 -4.90 2.63
CA TRP A 45 -19.85 -4.21 3.09
C TRP A 45 -20.53 -4.87 4.31
N TYR A 46 -20.34 -6.17 4.48
CA TYR A 46 -20.85 -7.01 5.58
C TYR A 46 -19.68 -7.76 6.23
N VAL A 47 -19.91 -8.42 7.36
CA VAL A 47 -18.86 -9.23 8.00
C VAL A 47 -18.60 -10.48 7.14
N PRO A 48 -17.41 -10.62 6.52
CA PRO A 48 -17.14 -11.67 5.55
C PRO A 48 -16.81 -13.01 6.21
N TYR A 49 -17.60 -13.40 7.21
CA TYR A 49 -17.45 -14.66 7.94
C TYR A 49 -18.79 -15.39 7.96
N SER A 50 -18.77 -16.67 7.61
CA SER A 50 -19.98 -17.47 7.34
C SER A 50 -20.98 -17.55 8.51
N LYS A 51 -20.53 -17.28 9.74
CA LYS A 51 -21.41 -17.24 10.93
C LYS A 51 -22.23 -15.95 11.05
N TYR A 52 -21.97 -14.94 10.23
CA TYR A 52 -22.69 -13.67 10.24
C TYR A 52 -23.65 -13.56 9.06
N ASP A 53 -24.73 -12.81 9.25
CA ASP A 53 -25.61 -12.44 8.15
C ASP A 53 -24.91 -11.51 7.16
N ARG A 54 -25.38 -11.52 5.91
CA ARG A 54 -24.88 -10.60 4.86
C ARG A 54 -25.50 -9.20 4.96
N LYS A 55 -25.93 -8.79 6.16
CA LYS A 55 -26.49 -7.44 6.35
C LYS A 55 -25.37 -6.40 6.29
N PRO A 56 -25.61 -5.24 5.65
CA PRO A 56 -24.71 -4.10 5.68
C PRO A 56 -24.33 -3.72 7.11
N ARG A 57 -23.04 -3.74 7.45
CA ARG A 57 -22.53 -3.41 8.78
C ARG A 57 -21.33 -2.46 8.76
N LEU A 58 -20.80 -2.13 7.58
CA LEU A 58 -19.71 -1.17 7.45
C LEU A 58 -20.17 0.21 7.89
N THR A 59 -19.49 0.78 8.89
CA THR A 59 -19.79 2.12 9.42
C THR A 59 -18.63 3.09 9.26
N HIS A 60 -17.39 2.61 9.23
CA HIS A 60 -16.21 3.44 9.11
C HIS A 60 -15.16 2.72 8.27
N ILE A 61 -14.37 3.50 7.52
CA ILE A 61 -13.17 3.03 6.84
C ILE A 61 -12.03 3.94 7.28
N TYR A 62 -10.98 3.34 7.83
CA TYR A 62 -9.73 4.01 8.12
C TYR A 62 -8.65 3.41 7.25
N ARG A 63 -7.85 4.27 6.61
CA ARG A 63 -6.66 3.88 5.88
C ARG A 63 -5.54 4.82 6.24
N GLN A 64 -4.41 4.24 6.61
CA GLN A 64 -3.15 4.94 6.78
C GLN A 64 -2.10 4.12 6.03
N GLN A 65 -1.42 4.76 5.10
CA GLN A 65 -0.41 4.10 4.28
C GLN A 65 0.72 5.07 3.98
N SER A 66 1.95 4.57 4.02
CA SER A 66 3.14 5.34 3.70
C SER A 66 3.99 4.57 2.71
N PHE A 67 4.64 5.30 1.81
CA PHE A 67 5.43 4.76 0.73
C PHE A 67 6.77 5.47 0.60
N PHE A 68 7.76 4.69 0.18
CA PHE A 68 9.00 5.21 -0.39
C PHE A 68 9.06 4.80 -1.86
N THR A 69 9.19 5.78 -2.73
CA THR A 69 9.45 5.59 -4.16
C THR A 69 10.91 5.93 -4.43
N PHE A 70 11.62 5.02 -5.08
CA PHE A 70 13.03 5.20 -5.42
C PHE A 70 13.17 5.42 -6.93
N LEU A 71 13.77 6.53 -7.32
CA LEU A 71 14.31 6.68 -8.67
C LEU A 71 15.68 6.01 -8.70
N VAL A 72 15.82 4.98 -9.54
CA VAL A 72 16.99 4.09 -9.51
C VAL A 72 17.58 3.96 -10.91
N ALA A 73 18.91 4.07 -11.00
CA ALA A 73 19.66 3.61 -12.16
C ALA A 73 20.06 2.15 -11.95
N LYS A 74 19.72 1.28 -12.90
CA LYS A 74 20.16 -0.12 -12.89
C LYS A 74 21.26 -0.32 -13.92
N ASP A 75 22.42 -0.76 -13.47
CA ASP A 75 23.47 -1.24 -14.37
C ASP A 75 23.05 -2.62 -14.90
N LEU A 76 22.87 -2.72 -16.21
CA LEU A 76 22.43 -3.95 -16.87
C LEU A 76 23.55 -5.00 -16.99
N ALA A 77 24.82 -4.60 -16.93
CA ALA A 77 25.96 -5.53 -16.99
C ALA A 77 26.23 -6.17 -15.63
N THR A 78 26.18 -5.37 -14.55
CA THR A 78 26.46 -5.86 -13.18
C THR A 78 25.21 -6.20 -12.38
N ASN A 79 24.02 -5.85 -12.89
CA ASN A 79 22.73 -5.99 -12.20
C ASN A 79 22.67 -5.23 -10.86
N GLN A 80 23.49 -4.20 -10.69
CA GLN A 80 23.51 -3.33 -9.52
C GLN A 80 22.49 -2.19 -9.64
N TYR A 81 21.96 -1.78 -8.49
CA TYR A 81 20.97 -0.71 -8.37
C TYR A 81 21.58 0.47 -7.64
N HIS A 82 21.48 1.67 -8.23
CA HIS A 82 21.98 2.92 -7.68
C HIS A 82 20.80 3.88 -7.44
N VAL A 83 20.52 4.18 -6.18
CA VAL A 83 19.45 5.12 -5.82
C VAL A 83 19.89 6.54 -6.16
N LEU A 84 19.14 7.19 -7.05
CA LEU A 84 19.38 8.58 -7.47
C LEU A 84 18.58 9.54 -6.59
N LYS A 85 17.30 9.23 -6.34
CA LYS A 85 16.41 10.02 -5.49
C LYS A 85 15.45 9.12 -4.73
N THR A 86 15.15 9.51 -3.51
CA THR A 86 14.08 8.94 -2.69
C THR A 86 12.96 9.95 -2.55
N ILE A 87 11.74 9.50 -2.82
CA ILE A 87 10.50 10.27 -2.64
C ILE A 87 9.70 9.55 -1.56
N CYS A 88 9.23 10.29 -0.56
CA CYS A 88 8.28 9.76 0.42
C CYS A 88 6.91 10.39 0.21
N TRP A 89 5.88 9.62 0.48
CA TRP A 89 4.51 10.14 0.55
C TRP A 89 3.67 9.23 1.42
N SER A 90 2.61 9.79 1.97
CA SER A 90 1.65 9.06 2.79
C SER A 90 0.25 9.47 2.45
N MET A 91 -0.68 8.57 2.71
CA MET A 91 -2.10 8.78 2.57
C MET A 91 -2.80 8.39 3.86
N ASN A 92 -3.64 9.29 4.35
CA ASN A 92 -4.52 9.05 5.48
C ASN A 92 -5.97 9.28 5.03
N LEU A 93 -6.89 8.41 5.40
CA LEU A 93 -8.28 8.51 4.98
C LEU A 93 -9.19 7.93 6.05
N ALA A 94 -10.10 8.76 6.53
CA ALA A 94 -11.23 8.38 7.36
C ALA A 94 -12.52 8.64 6.57
N ILE A 95 -13.38 7.63 6.46
CA ILE A 95 -14.68 7.72 5.81
C ILE A 95 -15.75 7.19 6.75
N ASP A 96 -16.78 8.00 7.00
CA ASP A 96 -18.03 7.54 7.59
C ASP A 96 -18.88 6.85 6.53
N VAL A 97 -19.52 5.75 6.91
CA VAL A 97 -20.45 4.99 6.08
C VAL A 97 -21.77 4.82 6.83
N ASN A 98 -22.87 5.28 6.24
CA ASN A 98 -24.23 4.99 6.71
C ASN A 98 -24.91 4.01 5.75
N PRO A 99 -25.03 2.73 6.12
CA PRO A 99 -25.60 1.71 5.24
C PRO A 99 -27.09 1.90 4.95
N SER A 100 -27.81 2.67 5.75
CA SER A 100 -29.24 2.95 5.58
C SER A 100 -29.53 4.04 4.53
N GLN A 101 -28.53 4.82 4.13
CA GLN A 101 -28.69 5.86 3.09
C GLN A 101 -28.73 5.25 1.68
N PRO A 102 -29.30 5.95 0.68
CA PRO A 102 -29.25 5.51 -0.71
C PRO A 102 -27.84 5.63 -1.32
N LEU A 103 -27.57 4.87 -2.39
CA LEU A 103 -26.33 4.97 -3.16
C LEU A 103 -26.02 6.42 -3.53
N GLY A 104 -24.74 6.80 -3.49
CA GLY A 104 -24.28 8.19 -3.70
C GLY A 104 -24.37 9.08 -2.46
N ARG A 105 -25.03 8.66 -1.38
CA ARG A 105 -25.12 9.41 -0.10
C ARG A 105 -24.70 8.62 1.14
N ARG A 106 -24.18 7.40 0.95
CA ARG A 106 -23.79 6.50 2.05
C ARG A 106 -22.48 6.89 2.71
N ALA A 107 -21.55 7.45 1.95
CA ALA A 107 -20.20 7.68 2.42
C ALA A 107 -19.90 9.17 2.50
N ARG A 108 -19.12 9.57 3.51
CA ARG A 108 -18.61 10.93 3.66
C ARG A 108 -17.17 10.87 4.14
N VAL A 109 -16.28 11.56 3.45
CA VAL A 109 -14.89 11.73 3.89
C VAL A 109 -14.90 12.58 5.17
N LYS A 110 -14.27 12.07 6.22
CA LYS A 110 -14.12 12.72 7.52
C LYS A 110 -12.80 13.45 7.63
N GLY A 111 -11.75 12.91 7.02
CA GLY A 111 -10.49 13.61 6.88
C GLY A 111 -9.29 12.69 6.70
N PRO A 112 -8.09 13.29 6.60
CA PRO A 112 -7.89 14.73 6.39
C PRO A 112 -8.44 15.17 5.01
N LEU A 113 -8.94 16.41 4.93
CA LEU A 113 -9.51 16.95 3.68
C LEU A 113 -8.42 17.22 2.63
N GLU A 114 -7.20 17.49 3.10
CA GLU A 114 -6.00 17.65 2.30
C GLU A 114 -5.04 16.50 2.62
N GLN A 115 -4.31 16.04 1.61
CA GLN A 115 -3.25 15.04 1.76
C GLN A 115 -1.91 15.72 1.57
N ASP A 116 -0.89 15.25 2.29
CA ASP A 116 0.47 15.72 2.06
C ASP A 116 0.93 15.33 0.65
N PRO A 117 1.46 16.29 -0.13
CA PRO A 117 1.99 15.96 -1.44
C PRO A 117 3.27 15.11 -1.30
N PRO A 118 3.63 14.32 -2.33
CA PRO A 118 4.89 13.62 -2.34
C PRO A 118 6.09 14.56 -2.16
N HIS A 119 7.02 14.16 -1.31
CA HIS A 119 8.19 14.94 -0.93
C HIS A 119 9.47 14.23 -1.36
N VAL A 120 10.34 14.94 -2.09
CA VAL A 120 11.68 14.45 -2.45
C VAL A 120 12.60 14.68 -1.27
N LEU A 121 13.21 13.61 -0.74
CA LEU A 121 14.14 13.73 0.38
C LEU A 121 15.42 14.48 -0.02
N GLU A 122 15.95 15.30 0.89
CA GLU A 122 17.22 16.00 0.70
C GLU A 122 18.40 15.01 0.61
N CYS A 123 18.36 13.96 1.45
CA CYS A 123 19.35 12.88 1.51
C CYS A 123 18.70 11.52 1.25
N ASN A 124 19.42 10.63 0.56
CA ASN A 124 18.96 9.26 0.27
C ASN A 124 19.30 8.30 1.42
N ASP A 125 18.90 8.64 2.65
CA ASP A 125 19.26 7.86 3.84
C ASP A 125 18.39 6.60 4.02
N VAL A 126 17.27 6.53 3.30
CA VAL A 126 16.41 5.34 3.27
C VAL A 126 17.05 4.26 2.42
N ILE A 127 17.28 3.10 3.02
CA ILE A 127 17.88 1.94 2.35
C ILE A 127 16.86 1.25 1.45
N LEU A 128 17.23 1.03 0.19
CA LEU A 128 16.48 0.17 -0.73
C LEU A 128 16.60 -1.30 -0.27
N GLU A 129 15.61 -1.78 0.49
CA GLU A 129 15.60 -3.14 1.01
C GLU A 129 15.51 -4.20 -0.10
N ARG A 130 16.14 -5.37 0.13
CA ARG A 130 16.08 -6.49 -0.83
C ARG A 130 14.66 -6.98 -1.10
N CYS A 131 13.72 -6.80 -0.17
CA CYS A 131 12.31 -7.17 -0.38
C CYS A 131 11.60 -6.26 -1.38
N ALA A 132 12.11 -5.05 -1.65
CA ALA A 132 11.60 -4.21 -2.73
C ALA A 132 12.04 -4.73 -4.13
N LEU A 133 13.02 -5.63 -4.18
CA LEU A 133 13.62 -6.12 -5.42
C LEU A 133 13.02 -7.43 -5.94
N ARG A 134 12.10 -8.04 -5.19
CA ARG A 134 11.61 -9.39 -5.47
C ARG A 134 10.19 -9.58 -4.95
N PRO A 135 9.49 -10.63 -5.40
CA PRO A 135 8.21 -11.00 -4.82
C PRO A 135 8.31 -11.22 -3.30
N PRO A 136 7.19 -11.00 -2.57
CA PRO A 136 5.88 -10.64 -3.09
C PRO A 136 5.69 -9.14 -3.33
N ASN A 137 4.73 -8.79 -4.20
CA ASN A 137 4.26 -7.42 -4.34
C ASN A 137 3.10 -7.15 -3.37
N ALA A 138 2.82 -5.86 -3.16
CA ALA A 138 1.81 -5.40 -2.23
C ALA A 138 0.45 -6.05 -2.50
N ASN A 139 0.05 -6.17 -3.77
CA ASN A 139 -1.23 -6.76 -4.19
C ASN A 139 -1.32 -8.26 -3.85
N ASN A 140 -0.31 -9.05 -4.16
CA ASN A 140 -0.28 -10.48 -3.86
C ASN A 140 -0.17 -10.78 -2.36
N SER A 141 0.29 -9.81 -1.56
CA SER A 141 0.37 -9.92 -0.10
C SER A 141 -0.82 -9.31 0.65
N GLN A 142 -1.84 -8.80 -0.05
CA GLN A 142 -3.04 -8.32 0.63
C GLN A 142 -3.74 -9.46 1.34
N THR A 143 -4.19 -9.19 2.56
CA THR A 143 -4.96 -10.14 3.36
C THR A 143 -6.18 -9.45 3.96
N LEU A 144 -7.29 -10.16 4.04
CA LEU A 144 -8.47 -9.69 4.74
C LEU A 144 -8.54 -10.39 6.10
N ILE A 145 -8.38 -9.62 7.17
CA ILE A 145 -8.45 -10.11 8.55
C ILE A 145 -9.73 -9.57 9.19
N TRP A 146 -10.51 -10.45 9.80
CA TRP A 146 -11.65 -10.09 10.62
C TRP A 146 -11.24 -10.11 12.09
N ARG A 147 -11.39 -8.96 12.77
CA ARG A 147 -11.15 -8.81 14.20
C ARG A 147 -12.48 -8.52 14.91
N PRO A 148 -13.08 -9.48 15.62
CA PRO A 148 -14.29 -9.23 16.39
C PRO A 148 -13.99 -8.52 17.71
N THR A 149 -15.01 -7.84 18.26
CA THR A 149 -14.98 -7.32 19.64
C THR A 149 -14.78 -8.43 20.68
N HIS A 150 -15.28 -9.63 20.39
CA HIS A 150 -15.16 -10.81 21.26
C HIS A 150 -14.71 -12.04 20.46
N GLY A 151 -13.75 -12.78 21.01
CA GLY A 151 -13.12 -13.94 20.37
C GLY A 151 -11.80 -13.58 19.69
N ASP A 152 -11.30 -14.52 18.89
CA ASP A 152 -9.99 -14.40 18.26
C ASP A 152 -10.09 -13.88 16.82
N PRO A 153 -9.10 -13.07 16.38
CA PRO A 153 -9.04 -12.58 15.01
C PRO A 153 -8.82 -13.74 14.03
N ARG A 154 -9.31 -13.59 12.80
CA ARG A 154 -9.24 -14.65 11.78
C ARG A 154 -8.87 -14.08 10.42
N ILE A 155 -8.05 -14.83 9.68
CA ILE A 155 -7.82 -14.58 8.26
C ILE A 155 -9.05 -15.07 7.49
N ILE A 156 -9.67 -14.17 6.75
CA ILE A 156 -10.81 -14.44 5.87
C ILE A 156 -10.33 -14.70 4.45
N VAL A 157 -9.44 -13.84 3.96
CA VAL A 157 -8.76 -14.01 2.68
C VAL A 157 -7.27 -14.05 2.95
N PRO A 158 -6.61 -15.21 2.77
CA PRO A 158 -5.17 -15.29 2.92
C PRO A 158 -4.47 -14.54 1.79
N PRO A 159 -3.23 -14.06 2.01
CA PRO A 159 -2.42 -13.54 0.93
C PRO A 159 -2.08 -14.65 -0.07
N MET A 160 -1.94 -14.29 -1.35
CA MET A 160 -1.45 -15.20 -2.37
C MET A 160 0.03 -15.51 -2.14
N GLU A 161 0.80 -14.52 -1.71
CA GLU A 161 2.21 -14.64 -1.36
C GLU A 161 2.52 -13.84 -0.10
N THR A 162 3.36 -14.37 0.80
CA THR A 162 3.75 -13.69 2.04
C THR A 162 5.16 -14.04 2.46
N THR A 163 5.84 -13.09 3.09
CA THR A 163 7.13 -13.28 3.78
C THR A 163 6.96 -13.38 5.30
N VAL A 164 5.74 -13.23 5.79
CA VAL A 164 5.42 -13.18 7.22
C VAL A 164 4.61 -14.41 7.60
N ASN A 165 4.91 -14.97 8.77
CA ASN A 165 4.06 -16.00 9.37
C ASN A 165 2.74 -15.36 9.83
N MET A 166 1.64 -15.70 9.16
CA MET A 166 0.35 -15.05 9.37
C MET A 166 -0.28 -15.34 10.73
N ASP A 167 -0.05 -16.50 11.32
CA ASP A 167 -0.55 -16.82 12.67
C ASP A 167 0.14 -15.92 13.71
N LYS A 168 1.47 -15.79 13.60
CA LYS A 168 2.25 -14.87 14.43
C LYS A 168 1.82 -13.42 14.22
N TYR A 169 1.54 -13.02 12.97
CA TYR A 169 1.05 -11.68 12.65
C TYR A 169 -0.30 -11.40 13.31
N LEU A 170 -1.27 -12.33 13.26
CA LEU A 170 -2.56 -12.18 13.93
C LEU A 170 -2.42 -11.95 15.44
N ILE A 171 -1.50 -12.66 16.08
CA ILE A 171 -1.26 -12.55 17.53
C ILE A 171 -0.67 -11.17 17.86
N ILE A 172 0.37 -10.75 17.14
CA ILE A 172 1.06 -9.48 17.41
C ILE A 172 0.17 -8.27 17.10
N THR A 173 -0.71 -8.39 16.11
CA THR A 173 -1.59 -7.31 15.66
C THR A 173 -3.00 -7.39 16.25
N ARG A 174 -3.19 -8.16 17.33
CA ARG A 174 -4.50 -8.38 17.94
C ARG A 174 -5.13 -7.06 18.40
N ASP A 175 -4.33 -6.19 19.02
CA ASP A 175 -4.82 -5.00 19.73
C ASP A 175 -4.56 -3.69 18.97
N LEU A 176 -3.99 -3.74 17.76
CA LEU A 176 -3.68 -2.55 16.95
C LEU A 176 -4.91 -1.69 16.60
N ASP A 177 -6.12 -2.28 16.62
CA ASP A 177 -7.37 -1.57 16.36
C ASP A 177 -7.67 -0.51 17.44
N GLN A 178 -7.14 -0.64 18.66
CA GLN A 178 -7.42 0.31 19.75
C GLN A 178 -6.70 1.65 19.57
N THR A 179 -5.56 1.66 18.87
CA THR A 179 -4.74 2.85 18.66
C THR A 179 -5.16 3.66 17.44
N LEU A 180 -5.66 3.02 16.38
CA LEU A 180 -6.15 3.68 15.15
C LEU A 180 -7.54 4.29 15.30
N MET A 181 -8.29 3.91 16.35
CA MET A 181 -9.67 4.36 16.62
C MET A 181 -9.74 5.54 17.61
N GLN A 182 -8.60 6.09 18.05
CA GLN A 182 -8.58 7.31 18.84
C GLN A 182 -8.51 8.50 17.88
N PRO A 183 -9.60 9.27 17.71
CA PRO A 183 -9.47 10.58 17.09
C PRO A 183 -8.54 11.41 17.98
N GLU A 184 -7.52 12.03 17.39
CA GLU A 184 -6.85 13.14 18.08
C GLU A 184 -7.94 14.15 18.47
N ILE A 185 -8.00 14.46 19.78
CA ILE A 185 -8.99 15.33 20.42
C ILE A 185 -8.78 16.77 19.98
#